data_AF-A0A7W0F649-F1
#
_entry.id   AF-A0A7W0F649-F1
#
_cell.length_a   1.000
_cell.length_b   1.000
_cell.length_c   1.000
_cell.angle_alpha   90.00
_cell.angle_beta   90.00
_cell.angle_gamma   90.00
#
_symmetry.space_group_name_H-M   'P 1'
#
loop_
_entity.id
_entity.type
_entity.pdbx_description
1 polymer ?
#
loop_
_entity_poly.entity_id
_entity_poly.type
_entity_poly.pdbx_seq_one_letter_code
_entity_poly.pdbx_strand_id
1 'polypeptide(L)'
;MRKQPEYFEGDEDRGKFSLLEDALRDEAIEEAREKPLLQDTEYDPVKIYLKEMSSVPLLTKAGEVEIAKRIESGRRKVAEIVFALPFTVKKLIELGELIEKGDAPLAEIIQDGEETFEEDLFTERKRLFAVTAQIKKLHEKRMACLKRLEAEGSSGGEKAVRMLEDNTTKILDKIDKLRLKEGAVIAFSEEIKNAISGIEETDKKLRQNGINADIGKGIKVKKNLKGGAGALINGYNECREELAKKEEALGIKAEETKKTLKLLMEGERQILEAKKALIEANLRLVISIAK
;
A
#
# COMPACT_ATOMS: atom_id res chain seq x y z
N MET A 1 14.74 -28.70 -21.52
CA MET A 1 13.64 -29.23 -20.69
C MET A 1 13.10 -28.11 -19.82
N ARG A 2 12.04 -27.42 -20.25
CA ARG A 2 11.33 -26.42 -19.43
C ARG A 2 10.24 -27.14 -18.65
N LYS A 3 10.30 -27.10 -17.32
CA LYS A 3 9.22 -27.56 -16.44
C LYS A 3 8.04 -26.60 -16.58
N GLN A 4 6.85 -27.15 -16.81
CA GLN A 4 5.59 -26.40 -16.81
C GLN A 4 5.29 -25.91 -15.38
N PRO A 5 4.77 -24.68 -15.18
CA PRO A 5 4.19 -24.30 -13.91
C PRO A 5 2.79 -24.92 -13.78
N GLU A 6 2.57 -25.64 -12.69
CA GLU A 6 1.29 -26.23 -12.30
C GLU A 6 0.23 -25.13 -12.18
N TYR A 7 -0.89 -25.34 -12.89
CA TYR A 7 -2.12 -24.57 -12.73
C TYR A 7 -2.66 -24.82 -11.32
N PHE A 8 -2.60 -23.83 -10.45
CA PHE A 8 -3.29 -23.86 -9.16
C PHE A 8 -4.76 -23.50 -9.43
N GLU A 9 -5.67 -24.46 -9.18
CA GLU A 9 -7.12 -24.28 -9.26
C GLU A 9 -7.57 -23.21 -8.26
N GLY A 10 -8.04 -22.07 -8.77
CA GLY A 10 -8.23 -20.83 -8.01
C GLY A 10 -9.69 -20.38 -7.84
N ASP A 11 -10.65 -21.31 -7.66
CA ASP A 11 -12.04 -20.94 -7.38
C ASP A 11 -12.63 -21.53 -6.09
N GLU A 12 -11.95 -22.44 -5.40
CA GLU A 12 -12.42 -22.96 -4.09
C GLU A 12 -12.03 -22.06 -2.90
N ASP A 13 -10.98 -21.25 -3.01
CA ASP A 13 -10.44 -20.51 -1.87
C ASP A 13 -11.18 -19.21 -1.53
N ARG A 14 -11.98 -18.65 -2.46
CA ARG A 14 -12.84 -17.48 -2.16
C ARG A 14 -14.03 -17.85 -1.27
N GLY A 15 -14.56 -19.06 -1.43
CA GLY A 15 -15.57 -19.61 -0.53
C GLY A 15 -14.99 -19.95 0.85
N LYS A 16 -13.76 -20.48 0.91
CA LYS A 16 -13.06 -20.73 2.17
C LYS A 16 -12.76 -19.44 2.96
N PHE A 17 -12.43 -18.34 2.29
CA PHE A 17 -12.17 -17.06 2.98
C PHE A 17 -13.43 -16.50 3.65
N SER A 18 -14.59 -16.56 2.99
CA SER A 18 -15.85 -16.13 3.64
C SER A 18 -16.27 -17.11 4.73
N LEU A 19 -16.08 -18.42 4.52
CA LEU A 19 -16.38 -19.46 5.52
C LEU A 19 -15.45 -19.36 6.75
N LEU A 20 -14.19 -18.94 6.59
CA LEU A 20 -13.30 -18.65 7.73
C LEU A 20 -13.71 -17.39 8.48
N GLU A 21 -14.15 -16.36 7.76
CA GLU A 21 -14.63 -15.11 8.35
C GLU A 21 -15.95 -15.32 9.11
N ASP A 22 -16.85 -16.16 8.57
CA ASP A 22 -18.09 -16.58 9.21
C ASP A 22 -17.83 -17.55 10.38
N ALA A 23 -16.90 -18.51 10.25
CA ALA A 23 -16.54 -19.42 11.34
C ALA A 23 -15.84 -18.71 12.51
N LEU A 24 -14.97 -17.74 12.25
CA LEU A 24 -14.35 -16.90 13.28
C LEU A 24 -15.38 -15.98 13.96
N ARG A 25 -16.42 -15.58 13.21
CA ARG A 25 -17.52 -14.78 13.74
C ARG A 25 -18.45 -15.62 14.61
N ASP A 26 -18.73 -16.85 14.21
CA ASP A 26 -19.55 -17.80 14.97
C ASP A 26 -18.80 -18.30 16.21
N GLU A 27 -17.49 -18.57 16.13
CA GLU A 27 -16.64 -18.85 17.30
C GLU A 27 -16.60 -17.68 18.27
N ALA A 28 -16.47 -16.43 17.79
CA ALA A 28 -16.50 -15.24 18.64
C ALA A 28 -17.89 -15.00 19.29
N ILE A 29 -18.97 -15.44 18.66
CA ILE A 29 -20.34 -15.35 19.19
C ILE A 29 -20.61 -16.47 20.20
N GLU A 30 -20.13 -17.69 19.97
CA GLU A 30 -20.20 -18.81 20.91
C GLU A 30 -19.34 -18.55 22.15
N GLU A 31 -18.12 -18.02 22.00
CA GLU A 31 -17.24 -17.63 23.11
C GLU A 31 -17.83 -16.48 23.96
N ALA A 32 -18.69 -15.64 23.35
CA ALA A 32 -19.47 -14.62 24.05
C ALA A 32 -20.71 -15.18 24.77
N ARG A 33 -21.23 -16.34 24.35
CA ARG A 33 -22.41 -16.99 24.94
C ARG A 33 -22.09 -17.97 26.06
N GLU A 34 -20.91 -18.60 26.04
CA GLU A 34 -20.49 -19.56 27.09
C GLU A 34 -19.92 -18.90 28.36
N LYS A 35 -19.69 -17.59 28.37
CA LYS A 35 -19.32 -16.91 29.62
C LYS A 35 -20.53 -16.89 30.56
N PRO A 36 -20.45 -17.54 31.74
CA PRO A 36 -21.55 -17.47 32.70
C PRO A 36 -21.80 -16.00 33.01
N LEU A 37 -23.07 -15.59 32.98
CA LEU A 37 -23.52 -14.28 33.45
C LEU A 37 -23.10 -14.17 34.93
N LEU A 38 -21.91 -13.60 35.16
CA LEU A 38 -21.39 -13.31 36.49
C LEU A 38 -22.27 -12.22 37.08
N GLN A 39 -23.27 -12.64 37.85
CA GLN A 39 -23.97 -11.82 38.81
C GLN A 39 -22.97 -11.32 39.87
N ASP A 40 -23.06 -10.02 40.14
CA ASP A 40 -22.53 -9.32 41.30
C ASP A 40 -21.01 -9.24 41.49
N THR A 41 -20.34 -8.57 40.54
CA THR A 41 -19.24 -7.66 40.91
C THR A 41 -19.39 -6.38 40.11
N GLU A 42 -19.59 -5.27 40.81
CA GLU A 42 -19.45 -3.88 40.36
C GLU A 42 -18.50 -3.76 39.15
N TYR A 43 -19.07 -3.56 37.95
CA TYR A 43 -18.35 -3.23 36.72
C TYR A 43 -17.76 -1.82 36.85
N ASP A 44 -16.76 -1.67 37.70
CA ASP A 44 -15.97 -0.46 37.79
C ASP A 44 -15.03 -0.45 36.57
N PRO A 45 -15.31 0.39 35.55
CA PRO A 45 -14.50 0.43 34.34
C PRO A 45 -13.05 0.83 34.66
N VAL A 46 -12.83 1.56 35.76
CA VAL A 46 -11.50 1.93 36.24
C VAL A 46 -10.75 0.70 36.77
N LYS A 47 -11.41 -0.18 37.53
CA LYS A 47 -10.78 -1.45 37.99
C LYS A 47 -10.46 -2.38 36.82
N ILE A 48 -11.35 -2.48 35.84
CA ILE A 48 -11.13 -3.30 34.62
C ILE A 48 -9.91 -2.75 33.86
N TYR A 49 -9.87 -1.44 33.62
CA TYR A 49 -8.76 -0.78 32.94
C TYR A 49 -7.44 -0.91 33.71
N LEU A 50 -7.43 -0.71 35.03
CA LEU A 50 -6.23 -0.89 35.85
C LEU A 50 -5.73 -2.34 35.86
N LYS A 51 -6.64 -3.32 35.82
CA LYS A 51 -6.30 -4.74 35.71
C LYS A 51 -5.67 -5.05 34.34
N GLU A 52 -6.26 -4.56 33.25
CA GLU A 52 -5.69 -4.68 31.89
C GLU A 52 -4.34 -3.97 31.74
N MET A 53 -4.13 -2.83 32.38
CA MET A 53 -2.84 -2.15 32.38
C MET A 53 -1.81 -2.81 33.29
N SER A 54 -2.24 -3.51 34.35
CA SER A 54 -1.34 -4.21 35.27
C SER A 54 -0.66 -5.42 34.61
N SER A 55 -1.29 -6.02 33.61
CA SER A 55 -0.78 -7.18 32.88
C SER A 55 0.27 -6.85 31.82
N VAL A 56 0.33 -5.59 31.34
CA VAL A 56 1.35 -5.14 30.37
C VAL A 56 2.68 -4.87 31.11
N PRO A 57 3.78 -5.56 30.75
CA PRO A 57 5.07 -5.33 31.38
C PRO A 57 5.62 -3.94 31.06
N LEU A 58 6.34 -3.34 32.01
CA LEU A 58 7.03 -2.07 31.78
C LEU A 58 8.10 -2.24 30.70
N LEU A 59 8.13 -1.30 29.77
CA LEU A 59 9.12 -1.30 28.71
C LEU A 59 10.46 -0.82 29.28
N THR A 60 11.53 -1.55 28.96
CA THR A 60 12.88 -1.10 29.28
C THR A 60 13.31 -0.07 28.25
N LYS A 61 14.28 0.81 28.59
CA LYS A 61 14.91 1.71 27.62
C LYS A 61 15.43 0.99 26.37
N ALA A 62 15.91 -0.25 26.53
CA ALA A 62 16.33 -1.09 25.41
C ALA A 62 15.13 -1.54 24.54
N GLY A 63 14.02 -1.93 25.17
CA GLY A 63 12.77 -2.27 24.48
C GLY A 63 12.13 -1.09 23.74
N GLU A 64 12.19 0.13 24.30
CA GLU A 64 11.77 1.36 23.62
C GLU A 64 12.55 1.58 22.32
N VAL A 65 13.88 1.44 22.39
CA VAL A 65 14.75 1.57 21.22
C VAL A 65 14.46 0.47 20.19
N GLU A 66 14.19 -0.75 20.62
CA GLU A 66 13.83 -1.86 19.72
C GLU A 66 12.51 -1.60 18.99
N ILE A 67 11.48 -1.15 19.71
CA ILE A 67 10.19 -0.80 19.11
C ILE A 67 10.35 0.39 18.14
N ALA A 68 11.12 1.41 18.51
CA ALA A 68 11.39 2.54 17.62
C ALA A 68 12.09 2.10 16.33
N LYS A 69 13.12 1.24 16.43
CA LYS A 69 13.80 0.66 15.26
C LYS A 69 12.84 -0.18 14.40
N ARG A 70 11.93 -0.93 15.04
CA ARG A 70 10.92 -1.73 14.33
C ARG A 70 9.97 -0.82 13.54
N ILE A 71 9.46 0.25 14.16
CA ILE A 71 8.62 1.26 13.50
C ILE A 71 9.36 1.90 12.32
N GLU A 72 10.62 2.31 12.52
CA GLU A 72 11.42 2.94 11.46
C GLU A 72 11.68 1.99 10.29
N SER A 73 12.03 0.73 10.57
CA SER A 73 12.25 -0.29 9.54
C SER A 73 10.96 -0.64 8.78
N GLY A 74 9.83 -0.71 9.48
CA GLY A 74 8.51 -0.91 8.88
C GLY A 74 8.15 0.25 7.94
N ARG A 75 8.35 1.48 8.40
CA ARG A 75 8.13 2.70 7.61
C ARG A 75 8.99 2.70 6.35
N ARG A 76 10.27 2.31 6.45
CA ARG A 76 11.15 2.20 5.28
C ARG A 76 10.64 1.16 4.29
N LYS A 77 10.22 -0.02 4.75
CA LYS A 77 9.63 -1.05 3.88
C LYS A 77 8.36 -0.58 3.18
N VAL A 78 7.47 0.11 3.90
CA VAL A 78 6.25 0.69 3.31
C VAL A 78 6.64 1.72 2.24
N ALA A 79 7.59 2.62 2.54
CA ALA A 79 8.09 3.59 1.57
C ALA A 79 8.71 2.91 0.33
N GLU A 80 9.48 1.83 0.50
CA GLU A 80 10.03 1.05 -0.62
C GLU A 80 8.93 0.49 -1.53
N ILE A 81 7.87 -0.09 -0.96
CA ILE A 81 6.72 -0.61 -1.72
C ILE A 81 5.98 0.53 -2.43
N VAL A 82 5.73 1.63 -1.72
CA VAL A 82 5.01 2.80 -2.23
C VAL A 82 5.75 3.44 -3.39
N PHE A 83 7.04 3.73 -3.24
CA PHE A 83 7.84 4.43 -4.24
C PHE A 83 8.49 3.51 -5.28
N ALA A 84 8.31 2.20 -5.18
CA ALA A 84 8.62 1.28 -6.28
C ALA A 84 7.73 1.54 -7.50
N LEU A 85 6.50 2.05 -7.32
CA LEU A 85 5.56 2.30 -8.41
C LEU A 85 5.91 3.58 -9.19
N PRO A 86 5.88 3.57 -10.55
CA PRO A 86 6.12 4.76 -11.35
C PRO A 86 5.17 5.92 -11.02
N PHE A 87 3.90 5.62 -10.72
CA PHE A 87 2.87 6.58 -10.38
C PHE A 87 3.24 7.49 -9.19
N THR A 88 3.69 6.89 -8.09
CA THR A 88 4.05 7.63 -6.88
C THR A 88 5.31 8.45 -7.06
N VAL A 89 6.29 7.95 -7.83
CA VAL A 89 7.48 8.74 -8.18
C VAL A 89 7.10 9.96 -9.00
N LYS A 90 6.16 9.83 -9.95
CA LYS A 90 5.63 10.97 -10.72
C LYS A 90 4.95 11.98 -9.79
N LYS A 91 4.09 11.51 -8.88
CA LYS A 91 3.41 12.37 -7.90
C LYS A 91 4.38 13.09 -6.96
N LEU A 92 5.45 12.42 -6.52
CA LEU A 92 6.51 13.03 -5.73
C LEU A 92 7.25 14.14 -6.51
N ILE A 93 7.45 13.96 -7.81
CA ILE A 93 8.03 15.00 -8.68
C ILE A 93 7.08 16.20 -8.77
N GLU A 94 5.78 15.97 -9.01
CA GLU A 94 4.75 17.02 -9.03
C GLU A 94 4.70 17.78 -7.71
N LEU A 95 4.74 17.07 -6.57
CA LEU A 95 4.79 17.66 -5.23
C LEU A 95 6.04 18.54 -5.06
N GLY A 96 7.19 18.10 -5.55
CA GLY A 96 8.42 18.89 -5.52
C GLY A 96 8.32 20.21 -6.31
N GLU A 97 7.64 20.19 -7.45
CA GLU A 97 7.39 21.40 -8.26
C GLU A 97 6.40 22.35 -7.56
N LEU A 98 5.38 21.83 -6.88
CA LEU A 98 4.44 22.64 -6.07
C LEU A 98 5.11 23.26 -4.84
N ILE A 99 5.98 22.50 -4.18
CA ILE A 99 6.82 22.99 -3.09
C ILE A 99 7.71 24.13 -3.58
N GLU A 100 8.35 24.02 -4.75
CA GLU A 100 9.19 25.10 -5.27
C GLU A 100 8.39 26.40 -5.50
N LYS A 101 7.17 26.29 -6.03
CA LYS A 101 6.27 27.43 -6.28
C LYS A 101 5.71 28.07 -5.01
N GLY A 102 5.75 27.36 -3.88
CA GLY A 102 5.18 27.80 -2.61
C GLY A 102 3.73 27.38 -2.38
N ASP A 103 3.16 26.54 -3.26
CA ASP A 103 1.77 26.10 -3.21
C ASP A 103 1.53 24.93 -2.23
N ALA A 104 2.61 24.35 -1.67
CA ALA A 104 2.54 23.22 -0.73
C ALA A 104 3.34 23.50 0.56
N PRO A 105 2.81 23.10 1.73
CA PRO A 105 3.48 23.31 3.01
C PRO A 105 4.66 22.33 3.19
N LEU A 106 5.89 22.83 3.06
CA LEU A 106 7.12 22.05 3.23
C LEU A 106 7.17 21.34 4.60
N ALA A 107 6.69 22.03 5.63
CA ALA A 107 6.68 21.56 7.02
C ALA A 107 5.78 20.34 7.25
N GLU A 108 4.80 20.06 6.39
CA GLU A 108 3.97 18.84 6.52
C GLU A 108 4.63 17.63 5.85
N ILE A 109 5.62 17.87 4.99
CA ILE A 109 6.17 16.89 4.05
C ILE A 109 7.54 16.37 4.52
N ILE A 110 8.39 17.24 5.07
CA ILE A 110 9.76 16.87 5.53
C ILE A 110 9.83 16.78 7.05
N GLN A 111 10.52 15.75 7.56
CA GLN A 111 10.86 15.65 8.96
C GLN A 111 12.00 16.63 9.31
N ASP A 112 11.62 17.79 9.85
CA ASP A 112 12.57 18.78 10.39
C ASP A 112 13.10 18.32 11.76
N GLY A 113 14.38 18.59 12.02
CA GLY A 113 14.93 18.56 13.39
C GLY A 113 14.38 19.76 14.17
N GLU A 114 14.26 19.64 15.49
CA GLU A 114 13.46 20.52 16.37
C GLU A 114 13.81 22.02 16.40
N GLU A 115 14.70 22.54 15.55
CA GLU A 115 15.02 23.97 15.46
C GLU A 115 15.32 24.35 13.99
N THR A 116 14.37 24.94 13.29
CA THR A 116 14.58 25.48 11.93
C THR A 116 14.13 26.94 11.86
N PHE A 117 15.07 27.83 11.59
CA PHE A 117 14.83 29.26 11.33
C PHE A 117 14.22 29.44 9.92
N GLU A 118 13.60 30.59 9.62
CA GLU A 118 13.01 30.85 8.30
C GLU A 118 14.03 30.74 7.13
N GLU A 119 15.31 31.00 7.38
CA GLU A 119 16.40 30.81 6.40
C GLU A 119 16.65 29.32 6.08
N ASP A 120 16.38 28.42 7.03
CA ASP A 120 16.53 26.97 6.86
C ASP A 120 15.41 26.39 5.98
N LEU A 121 14.19 26.93 6.05
CA LEU A 121 13.07 26.49 5.20
C LEU A 121 13.31 26.78 3.72
N PHE A 122 13.94 27.91 3.39
CA PHE A 122 14.24 28.25 1.99
C PHE A 122 15.37 27.37 1.41
N THR A 123 16.39 27.07 2.20
CA THR A 123 17.48 26.18 1.80
C THR A 123 17.01 24.74 1.66
N GLU A 124 16.17 24.26 2.59
CA GLU A 124 15.54 22.93 2.50
C GLU A 124 14.56 22.82 1.32
N ARG A 125 13.78 23.88 1.01
CA ARG A 125 12.94 23.92 -0.19
C ARG A 125 13.76 23.72 -1.46
N LYS A 126 14.87 24.45 -1.60
CA LYS A 126 15.80 24.32 -2.75
C LYS A 126 16.45 22.95 -2.80
N ARG A 127 16.85 22.40 -1.65
CA ARG A 127 17.43 21.07 -1.55
C ARG A 127 16.42 20.00 -2.00
N LEU A 128 15.18 20.05 -1.51
CA LEU A 128 14.12 19.12 -1.90
C LEU A 128 13.91 19.20 -3.41
N PHE A 129 13.76 20.40 -3.97
CA PHE A 129 13.59 20.58 -5.41
C PHE A 129 14.77 20.01 -6.22
N ALA A 130 16.02 20.24 -5.77
CA ALA A 130 17.19 19.68 -6.42
C ALA A 130 17.19 18.15 -6.40
N VAL A 131 16.71 17.53 -5.33
CA VAL A 131 16.58 16.07 -5.22
C VAL A 131 15.42 15.55 -6.09
N THR A 132 14.26 16.20 -6.08
CA THR A 132 13.11 15.80 -6.93
C THR A 132 13.43 15.96 -8.42
N ALA A 133 14.17 16.99 -8.81
CA ALA A 133 14.67 17.15 -10.19
C ALA A 133 15.65 16.03 -10.61
N GLN A 134 16.46 15.53 -9.68
CA GLN A 134 17.31 14.36 -9.94
C GLN A 134 16.50 13.06 -10.02
N ILE A 135 15.47 12.91 -9.19
CA ILE A 135 14.53 11.79 -9.25
C ILE A 135 13.79 11.81 -10.60
N LYS A 136 13.39 12.99 -11.10
CA LYS A 136 12.78 13.17 -12.43
C LYS A 136 13.67 12.60 -13.54
N LYS A 137 14.96 12.94 -13.57
CA LYS A 137 15.92 12.39 -14.55
C LYS A 137 16.07 10.87 -14.47
N LEU A 138 16.02 10.30 -13.27
CA LEU A 138 16.09 8.84 -13.08
C LEU A 138 14.78 8.15 -13.50
N HIS A 139 13.64 8.77 -13.19
CA HIS A 139 12.33 8.30 -13.56
C HIS A 139 12.12 8.30 -15.09
N GLU A 140 12.57 9.34 -15.79
CA GLU A 140 12.56 9.41 -17.26
C GLU A 140 13.38 8.27 -17.88
N LYS A 141 14.59 8.00 -17.35
CA LYS A 141 15.42 6.87 -17.78
C LYS A 141 14.73 5.52 -17.54
N ARG A 142 14.09 5.36 -16.38
CA ARG A 142 13.30 4.17 -16.04
C ARG A 142 12.15 3.96 -17.02
N MET A 143 11.38 4.99 -17.32
CA MET A 143 10.27 4.92 -18.28
C MET A 143 10.74 4.59 -19.70
N ALA A 144 11.88 5.14 -20.13
CA ALA A 144 12.48 4.78 -21.41
C ALA A 144 12.89 3.30 -21.47
N CYS A 145 13.45 2.75 -20.38
CA CYS A 145 13.77 1.33 -20.28
C CYS A 145 12.52 0.43 -20.28
N LEU A 146 11.45 0.84 -19.58
CA LEU A 146 10.17 0.11 -19.58
C LEU A 146 9.56 0.00 -20.97
N LYS A 147 9.49 1.12 -21.71
CA LYS A 147 8.99 1.14 -23.10
C LYS A 147 9.80 0.25 -24.05
N ARG A 148 11.12 0.17 -23.83
CA ARG A 148 12.00 -0.72 -24.62
C ARG A 148 11.76 -2.19 -24.29
N LEU A 149 11.51 -2.54 -23.03
CA LEU A 149 11.17 -3.91 -22.65
C LEU A 149 9.82 -4.35 -23.20
N GLU A 150 8.83 -3.46 -23.22
CA GLU A 150 7.53 -3.73 -23.84
C GLU A 150 7.65 -3.96 -25.36
N ALA A 151 8.57 -3.24 -26.02
CA ALA A 151 8.80 -3.34 -27.46
C ALA A 151 9.69 -4.53 -27.89
N GLU A 152 10.71 -4.89 -27.11
CA GLU A 152 11.75 -5.87 -27.50
C GLU A 152 11.42 -7.32 -27.12
N GLY A 153 10.39 -7.59 -26.31
CA GLY A 153 10.00 -8.95 -25.92
C GLY A 153 11.08 -9.71 -25.10
N SER A 154 10.75 -10.92 -24.61
CA SER A 154 11.52 -11.66 -23.59
C SER A 154 12.99 -12.03 -23.93
N SER A 155 13.54 -11.69 -25.10
CA SER A 155 14.86 -12.18 -25.55
C SER A 155 16.05 -11.24 -25.36
N GLY A 156 15.82 -9.95 -25.03
CA GLY A 156 16.90 -8.98 -24.73
C GLY A 156 16.95 -8.49 -23.27
N GLY A 157 16.07 -9.03 -22.41
CA GLY A 157 15.58 -8.33 -21.22
C GLY A 157 16.49 -8.29 -20.00
N GLU A 158 17.48 -9.19 -19.85
CA GLU A 158 18.18 -9.35 -18.57
C GLU A 158 19.03 -8.11 -18.19
N LYS A 159 19.70 -7.49 -19.18
CA LYS A 159 20.44 -6.23 -18.96
C LYS A 159 19.50 -5.05 -18.68
N ALA A 160 18.35 -5.00 -19.35
CA ALA A 160 17.38 -3.93 -19.19
C ALA A 160 16.62 -4.04 -17.85
N VAL A 161 16.29 -5.25 -17.40
CA VAL A 161 15.73 -5.54 -16.08
C VAL A 161 16.73 -5.14 -14.99
N ARG A 162 18.00 -5.51 -15.12
CA ARG A 162 19.03 -5.10 -14.15
C ARG A 162 19.21 -3.58 -14.09
N MET A 163 19.18 -2.89 -15.23
CA MET A 163 19.20 -1.42 -15.27
C MET A 163 17.96 -0.79 -14.63
N LEU A 164 16.79 -1.43 -14.72
CA LEU A 164 15.58 -0.98 -14.05
C LEU A 164 15.67 -1.14 -12.54
N GLU A 165 16.16 -2.28 -12.06
CA GLU A 165 16.39 -2.52 -10.64
C GLU A 165 17.39 -1.50 -10.08
N ASP A 166 18.53 -1.30 -10.74
CA ASP A 166 19.55 -0.31 -10.35
C ASP A 166 18.97 1.11 -10.30
N ASN A 167 18.12 1.49 -11.27
CA ASN A 167 17.46 2.79 -11.28
C ASN A 167 16.44 2.91 -10.15
N THR A 168 15.73 1.84 -9.82
CA THR A 168 14.75 1.79 -8.74
C THR A 168 15.45 1.97 -7.40
N THR A 169 16.55 1.26 -7.16
CA THR A 169 17.38 1.44 -5.95
C THR A 169 17.91 2.86 -5.83
N LYS A 170 18.42 3.45 -6.92
CA LYS A 170 18.90 4.85 -6.93
C LYS A 170 17.79 5.86 -6.66
N ILE A 171 16.56 5.59 -7.08
CA ILE A 171 15.39 6.44 -6.77
C ILE A 171 15.07 6.32 -5.28
N LEU A 172 14.98 5.10 -4.75
CA LEU A 172 14.69 4.85 -3.33
C LEU A 172 15.75 5.49 -2.42
N ASP A 173 17.04 5.38 -2.75
CA ASP A 173 18.13 6.04 -2.01
C ASP A 173 18.00 7.57 -1.97
N LYS A 174 17.45 8.17 -3.04
CA LYS A 174 17.22 9.62 -3.09
C LYS A 174 15.97 10.01 -2.32
N ILE A 175 14.95 9.17 -2.31
CA ILE A 175 13.73 9.38 -1.54
C ILE A 175 14.02 9.27 -0.04
N ASP A 176 14.87 8.34 0.39
CA ASP A 176 15.30 8.24 1.80
C ASP A 176 16.01 9.54 2.26
N LYS A 177 16.77 10.19 1.36
CA LYS A 177 17.42 11.49 1.62
C LYS A 177 16.46 12.67 1.73
N LEU A 178 15.21 12.54 1.25
CA LEU A 178 14.16 13.56 1.41
C LEU A 178 13.59 13.59 2.83
N ARG A 179 13.82 12.55 3.65
CA ARG A 179 13.33 12.45 5.02
C ARG A 179 11.84 12.79 5.13
N LEU A 180 11.03 12.14 4.30
CA LEU A 180 9.59 12.37 4.29
C LEU A 180 8.99 12.05 5.66
N LYS A 181 8.09 12.92 6.14
CA LYS A 181 7.29 12.68 7.35
C LYS A 181 6.45 11.42 7.17
N GLU A 182 6.10 10.80 8.29
CA GLU A 182 5.21 9.64 8.29
C GLU A 182 3.87 9.93 7.60
N GLY A 183 3.27 11.09 7.91
CA GLY A 183 2.00 11.51 7.30
C GLY A 183 2.07 11.58 5.77
N ALA A 184 3.21 12.03 5.21
CA ALA A 184 3.40 12.07 3.77
C ALA A 184 3.46 10.65 3.16
N VAL A 185 4.17 9.70 3.80
CA VAL A 185 4.24 8.31 3.33
C VAL A 185 2.85 7.64 3.38
N ILE A 186 2.07 7.89 4.44
CA ILE A 186 0.69 7.39 4.58
C ILE A 186 -0.22 8.00 3.50
N ALA A 187 -0.10 9.30 3.21
CA ALA A 187 -0.88 9.92 2.15
C ALA A 187 -0.61 9.24 0.79
N PHE A 188 0.65 8.98 0.45
CA PHE A 188 1.00 8.22 -0.76
C PHE A 188 0.50 6.76 -0.72
N SER A 189 0.48 6.10 0.44
CA SER A 189 -0.03 4.73 0.53
C SER A 189 -1.54 4.66 0.31
N GLU A 190 -2.30 5.60 0.85
CA GLU A 190 -3.75 5.73 0.61
C GLU A 190 -4.06 6.03 -0.86
N GLU A 191 -3.27 6.90 -1.51
CA GLU A 191 -3.41 7.14 -2.95
C GLU A 191 -3.20 5.86 -3.78
N ILE A 192 -2.21 5.02 -3.43
CA ILE A 192 -2.00 3.74 -4.10
C ILE A 192 -3.20 2.81 -3.88
N LYS A 193 -3.71 2.70 -2.65
CA LYS A 193 -4.88 1.84 -2.34
C LYS A 193 -6.10 2.27 -3.15
N ASN A 194 -6.36 3.57 -3.26
CA ASN A 194 -7.44 4.12 -4.07
C ASN A 194 -7.25 3.79 -5.56
N ALA A 195 -6.02 3.96 -6.06
CA ALA A 195 -5.67 3.69 -7.45
C ALA A 195 -5.80 2.18 -7.79
N ILE A 196 -5.35 1.29 -6.90
CA ILE A 196 -5.53 -0.16 -6.99
C ILE A 196 -7.01 -0.55 -6.94
N SER A 197 -7.78 0.02 -6.01
CA SER A 197 -9.22 -0.25 -5.91
C SER A 197 -9.96 0.14 -7.20
N GLY A 198 -9.54 1.25 -7.82
CA GLY A 198 -10.05 1.66 -9.13
C GLY A 198 -9.66 0.72 -10.28
N ILE A 199 -8.52 0.04 -10.21
CA ILE A 199 -8.15 -1.04 -11.15
C ILE A 199 -9.01 -2.28 -10.90
N GLU A 200 -9.13 -2.72 -9.64
CA GLU A 200 -9.89 -3.91 -9.28
C GLU A 200 -11.38 -3.78 -9.61
N GLU A 201 -11.96 -2.60 -9.43
CA GLU A 201 -13.34 -2.33 -9.83
C GLU A 201 -13.51 -2.42 -11.36
N THR A 202 -12.57 -1.85 -12.14
CA THR A 202 -12.60 -1.95 -13.60
C THR A 202 -12.33 -3.38 -14.08
N ASP A 203 -11.41 -4.12 -13.45
CA ASP A 203 -11.17 -5.54 -13.75
C ASP A 203 -12.41 -6.39 -13.39
N LYS A 204 -13.08 -6.10 -12.28
CA LYS A 204 -14.33 -6.75 -11.91
C LYS A 204 -15.44 -6.43 -12.91
N LYS A 205 -15.59 -5.19 -13.36
CA LYS A 205 -16.53 -4.80 -14.44
C LYS A 205 -16.18 -5.52 -15.75
N LEU A 206 -14.90 -5.63 -16.09
CA LEU A 206 -14.43 -6.36 -17.26
C LEU A 206 -14.77 -7.85 -17.16
N ARG A 207 -14.56 -8.47 -15.99
CA ARG A 207 -14.96 -9.85 -15.71
C ARG A 207 -16.47 -10.02 -15.70
N GLN A 208 -17.25 -9.09 -15.14
CA GLN A 208 -18.71 -9.17 -15.13
C GLN A 208 -19.31 -9.02 -16.53
N ASN A 209 -18.79 -8.10 -17.33
CA ASN A 209 -19.10 -7.96 -18.75
C ASN A 209 -18.56 -9.17 -19.56
N GLY A 210 -17.48 -9.80 -19.06
CA GLY A 210 -16.76 -10.94 -19.62
C GLY A 210 -17.13 -12.32 -19.06
N ILE A 211 -18.12 -12.47 -18.17
CA ILE A 211 -18.66 -13.79 -17.73
C ILE A 211 -19.42 -14.48 -18.90
N ASN A 212 -19.45 -13.87 -20.09
CA ASN A 212 -19.77 -14.52 -21.37
C ASN A 212 -18.56 -14.85 -22.26
N ALA A 213 -17.32 -14.71 -21.77
CA ALA A 213 -16.11 -14.93 -22.55
C ALA A 213 -15.01 -15.60 -21.70
N ASP A 214 -15.19 -16.90 -21.43
CA ASP A 214 -14.08 -17.83 -21.34
C ASP A 214 -13.35 -17.84 -22.70
N ILE A 215 -12.38 -16.94 -22.86
CA ILE A 215 -11.56 -16.81 -24.07
C ILE A 215 -10.54 -17.94 -24.08
N GLY A 216 -11.02 -19.11 -24.50
CA GLY A 216 -10.24 -20.32 -24.75
C GLY A 216 -11.06 -21.42 -25.43
N LYS A 217 -12.40 -21.37 -25.34
CA LYS A 217 -13.31 -22.28 -26.04
C LYS A 217 -14.51 -21.50 -26.57
N GLY A 218 -14.39 -20.97 -27.79
CA GLY A 218 -15.49 -20.56 -28.68
C GLY A 218 -16.65 -19.81 -28.02
N ILE A 219 -16.76 -18.52 -28.28
CA ILE A 219 -17.86 -17.65 -27.85
C ILE A 219 -19.22 -18.33 -28.12
N LYS A 220 -19.84 -18.88 -27.07
CA LYS A 220 -21.26 -19.21 -27.05
C LYS A 220 -21.99 -18.06 -26.38
N VAL A 221 -22.37 -17.08 -27.19
CA VAL A 221 -23.34 -16.05 -26.80
C VAL A 221 -24.60 -16.77 -26.32
N LYS A 222 -24.88 -16.78 -25.01
CA LYS A 222 -26.21 -17.17 -24.54
C LYS A 222 -27.19 -16.11 -25.06
N LYS A 223 -28.05 -16.55 -26.01
CA LYS A 223 -29.29 -15.85 -26.41
C LYS A 223 -30.07 -15.53 -25.13
N ASN A 224 -29.94 -14.33 -24.62
CA ASN A 224 -30.93 -13.59 -23.82
C ASN A 224 -30.25 -12.39 -23.16
N LEU A 225 -29.92 -11.33 -23.91
CA LEU A 225 -29.67 -10.02 -23.33
C LEU A 225 -30.17 -8.92 -24.27
N LYS A 226 -30.92 -7.95 -23.72
CA LYS A 226 -31.44 -6.78 -24.42
C LYS A 226 -30.28 -5.86 -24.80
N GLY A 227 -30.04 -5.69 -26.10
CA GLY A 227 -28.92 -4.93 -26.66
C GLY A 227 -27.99 -5.87 -27.42
N GLY A 228 -27.94 -5.73 -28.75
CA GLY A 228 -27.23 -6.67 -29.63
C GLY A 228 -25.75 -6.87 -29.28
N ALA A 229 -25.16 -7.97 -29.75
CA ALA A 229 -23.79 -8.38 -29.48
C ALA A 229 -22.72 -7.28 -29.71
N GLY A 230 -22.97 -6.36 -30.64
CA GLY A 230 -22.07 -5.22 -30.90
C GLY A 230 -21.94 -4.23 -29.74
N ALA A 231 -23.03 -3.96 -29.00
CA ALA A 231 -22.98 -3.02 -27.86
C ALA A 231 -22.18 -3.60 -26.69
N LEU A 232 -22.26 -4.91 -26.48
CA LEU A 232 -21.48 -5.64 -25.47
C LEU A 232 -20.00 -5.71 -25.83
N ILE A 233 -19.67 -5.94 -27.11
CA ILE A 233 -18.28 -5.95 -27.59
C ILE A 233 -17.65 -4.55 -27.46
N ASN A 234 -18.40 -3.50 -27.81
CA ASN A 234 -17.93 -2.13 -27.65
C ASN A 234 -17.71 -1.76 -26.18
N GLY A 235 -18.68 -2.04 -25.30
CA GLY A 235 -18.51 -1.81 -23.85
C GLY A 235 -17.38 -2.64 -23.23
N TYR A 236 -17.13 -3.86 -23.71
CA TYR A 236 -15.98 -4.67 -23.30
C TYR A 236 -14.64 -4.04 -23.74
N ASN A 237 -14.56 -3.59 -25.00
CA ASN A 237 -13.36 -2.93 -25.52
C ASN A 237 -13.08 -1.60 -24.80
N GLU A 238 -14.13 -0.80 -24.52
CA GLU A 238 -14.03 0.43 -23.73
C GLU A 238 -13.50 0.15 -22.32
N CYS A 239 -14.10 -0.81 -21.60
CA CYS A 239 -13.63 -1.21 -20.27
C CYS A 239 -12.19 -1.73 -20.29
N ARG A 240 -11.81 -2.48 -21.33
CA ARG A 240 -10.45 -3.00 -21.51
C ARG A 240 -9.45 -1.87 -21.77
N GLU A 241 -9.82 -0.88 -22.57
CA GLU A 241 -8.99 0.29 -22.83
C GLU A 241 -8.84 1.16 -21.57
N GLU A 242 -9.92 1.35 -20.80
CA GLU A 242 -9.86 2.01 -19.50
C GLU A 242 -8.96 1.27 -18.51
N LEU A 243 -9.04 -0.07 -18.46
CA LEU A 243 -8.16 -0.89 -17.64
C LEU A 243 -6.70 -0.71 -18.04
N ALA A 244 -6.40 -0.81 -19.34
CA ALA A 244 -5.05 -0.64 -19.87
C ALA A 244 -4.47 0.76 -19.56
N LYS A 245 -5.29 1.83 -19.66
CA LYS A 245 -4.89 3.18 -19.28
C LYS A 245 -4.55 3.30 -17.79
N LYS A 246 -5.34 2.66 -16.92
CA LYS A 246 -5.07 2.64 -15.48
C LYS A 246 -3.82 1.82 -15.15
N GLU A 247 -3.63 0.66 -15.77
CA GLU A 247 -2.44 -0.17 -15.63
C GLU A 247 -1.17 0.57 -16.08
N GLU A 248 -1.21 1.27 -17.22
CA GLU A 248 -0.10 2.09 -17.71
C GLU A 248 0.20 3.26 -16.76
N ALA A 249 -0.84 3.92 -16.24
CA ALA A 249 -0.68 5.03 -15.30
C ALA A 249 -0.04 4.60 -13.98
N LEU A 250 -0.42 3.42 -13.46
CA LEU A 250 0.15 2.84 -12.24
C LEU A 250 1.52 2.17 -12.46
N GLY A 251 1.77 1.68 -13.68
CA GLY A 251 2.96 0.90 -14.02
C GLY A 251 2.94 -0.52 -13.45
N ILE A 252 1.76 -1.06 -13.15
CA ILE A 252 1.52 -2.43 -12.68
C ILE A 252 0.29 -3.02 -13.34
N LYS A 253 0.33 -4.33 -13.61
CA LYS A 253 -0.82 -5.07 -14.14
C LYS A 253 -1.84 -5.40 -13.03
N ALA A 254 -3.10 -5.56 -13.41
CA ALA A 254 -4.20 -5.94 -12.51
C ALA A 254 -3.98 -7.28 -11.80
N GLU A 255 -3.16 -8.17 -12.36
CA GLU A 255 -2.78 -9.44 -11.71
C GLU A 255 -1.80 -9.23 -10.55
N GLU A 256 -0.95 -8.20 -10.63
CA GLU A 256 0.10 -7.91 -9.64
C GLU A 256 -0.37 -6.95 -8.54
N THR A 257 -1.44 -6.18 -8.77
CA THR A 257 -2.01 -5.23 -7.80
C THR A 257 -2.33 -5.88 -6.46
N LYS A 258 -2.93 -7.07 -6.45
CA LYS A 258 -3.26 -7.82 -5.23
C LYS A 258 -2.03 -8.15 -4.39
N LYS A 259 -0.94 -8.55 -5.04
CA LYS A 259 0.32 -8.88 -4.38
C LYS A 259 0.92 -7.63 -3.74
N THR A 260 0.96 -6.52 -4.49
CA THR A 260 1.45 -5.23 -3.99
C THR A 260 0.62 -4.71 -2.82
N LEU A 261 -0.71 -4.78 -2.93
CA LEU A 261 -1.63 -4.36 -1.86
C LEU A 261 -1.44 -5.20 -0.59
N LYS A 262 -1.31 -6.52 -0.73
CA LYS A 262 -1.07 -7.41 0.41
C LYS A 262 0.26 -7.08 1.13
N LEU A 263 1.33 -6.84 0.37
CA LEU A 263 2.62 -6.46 0.94
C LEU A 263 2.55 -5.09 1.66
N LEU A 264 1.83 -4.14 1.07
CA LEU A 264 1.62 -2.81 1.65
C LEU A 264 0.86 -2.89 2.98
N MET A 265 -0.29 -3.58 2.99
CA MET A 265 -1.13 -3.76 4.18
C MET A 265 -0.39 -4.49 5.30
N GLU A 266 0.41 -5.50 4.97
CA GLU A 266 1.23 -6.20 5.96
C GLU A 266 2.28 -5.27 6.59
N GLY A 267 2.93 -4.42 5.77
CA GLY A 267 3.87 -3.42 6.27
C GLY A 267 3.20 -2.41 7.21
N GLU A 268 2.04 -1.88 6.83
CA GLU A 268 1.27 -0.94 7.66
C GLU A 268 0.79 -1.59 8.97
N ARG A 269 0.33 -2.83 8.92
CA ARG A 269 -0.09 -3.60 10.10
C ARG A 269 1.04 -3.75 11.10
N GLN A 270 2.24 -4.11 10.63
CA GLN A 270 3.42 -4.24 11.50
C GLN A 270 3.80 -2.92 12.19
N ILE A 271 3.64 -1.78 11.50
CA ILE A 271 3.86 -0.45 12.09
C ILE A 271 2.79 -0.17 13.16
N LEU A 272 1.52 -0.43 12.85
CA LEU A 272 0.40 -0.20 13.77
C LEU A 272 0.52 -1.04 15.05
N GLU A 273 0.87 -2.32 14.93
CA GLU A 273 1.10 -3.22 16.07
C GLU A 273 2.26 -2.72 16.95
N ALA A 274 3.37 -2.32 16.34
CA ALA A 274 4.52 -1.79 17.09
C ALA A 274 4.18 -0.47 17.81
N LYS A 275 3.39 0.41 17.18
CA LYS A 275 2.89 1.64 17.79
C LYS A 275 1.94 1.35 18.95
N LYS A 276 1.01 0.41 18.78
CA LYS A 276 0.08 0.01 19.82
C LYS A 276 0.82 -0.51 21.05
N ALA A 277 1.82 -1.37 20.84
CA ALA A 277 2.68 -1.85 21.92
C ALA A 277 3.43 -0.72 22.66
N LEU A 278 3.92 0.29 21.93
CA LEU A 278 4.56 1.47 22.52
C LEU A 278 3.59 2.30 23.37
N ILE A 279 2.38 2.52 22.87
CA ILE A 279 1.34 3.28 23.57
C ILE A 279 0.93 2.53 24.84
N GLU A 280 0.64 1.23 24.73
CA GLU A 280 0.26 0.38 25.86
C GLU A 280 1.33 0.32 26.96
N ALA A 281 2.60 0.31 26.58
CA ALA A 281 3.71 0.40 27.53
C ALA A 281 3.76 1.76 28.26
N ASN A 282 3.45 2.86 27.57
CA ASN A 282 3.53 4.22 28.10
C ASN A 282 2.26 4.69 28.81
N LEU A 283 1.18 3.92 28.71
CA LEU A 283 -0.11 4.23 29.33
C LEU A 283 -0.02 4.46 30.86
N ARG A 284 0.90 3.79 31.58
CA ARG A 284 1.12 4.02 33.02
C ARG A 284 1.74 5.39 33.33
N LEU A 285 2.60 5.91 32.45
CA LEU A 285 3.16 7.26 32.60
C LEU A 285 2.05 8.32 32.53
N VAL A 286 1.11 8.15 31.61
CA VAL A 286 -0.04 9.06 31.46
C VAL A 286 -0.88 9.11 32.74
N ILE A 287 -1.17 7.96 33.36
CA ILE A 287 -1.87 7.92 34.65
C ILE A 287 -1.06 8.60 35.76
N SER A 288 0.25 8.37 35.81
CA SER A 288 1.11 9.00 36.82
C SER A 288 1.18 10.52 36.67
N ILE A 289 1.02 11.06 35.46
CA ILE A 289 0.97 12.51 35.19
C ILE A 289 -0.43 13.07 35.46
N ALA A 290 -1.48 12.28 35.21
CA ALA A 290 -2.87 12.69 35.39
C ALA A 290 -3.34 12.69 36.85
N LYS A 291 -2.65 11.95 37.74
CA LYS A 291 -2.86 11.96 39.19
C LYS A 291 -2.15 13.15 39.83
#